data_AF-A0AAU3KUB2-F1
#
_entry.id   AF-A0AAU3KUB2-F1
#
_cell.length_a   1.000
_cell.length_b   1.000
_cell.length_c   1.000
_cell.angle_alpha   90.00
_cell.angle_beta   90.00
_cell.angle_gamma   90.00
#
_symmetry.space_group_name_H-M   'P 1'
#
loop_
_entity.id
_entity.type
_entity.pdbx_description
1 polymer ?
#
loop_
_entity_poly.entity_id
_entity_poly.type
_entity_poly.pdbx_seq_one_letter_code
_entity_poly.pdbx_strand_id
1 'polypeptide(L)' 'MSATDKAKNKIDDVAGQAKEKFGQATGDKETQHEGKADQIKSNLKDAGEKVKDAFRD' A
#
# COMPACT_ATOMS: atom_id res chain seq x y z
N MET A 1 25.58 -22.94 12.25
CA MET A 1 24.28 -22.30 11.99
C MET A 1 23.27 -23.42 11.85
N SER A 2 22.47 -23.58 12.89
CA SER A 2 21.88 -24.86 13.30
C SER A 2 20.44 -25.00 12.79
N ALA A 3 19.86 -26.20 12.83
CA ALA A 3 18.48 -26.47 12.39
C ALA A 3 17.43 -25.52 13.00
N THR A 4 17.73 -24.96 14.18
CA THR A 4 16.97 -23.92 14.86
C THR A 4 16.84 -22.62 14.04
N ASP A 5 17.87 -22.21 13.31
CA ASP A 5 17.82 -21.03 12.43
C ASP A 5 16.85 -21.26 11.26
N LYS A 6 16.90 -22.45 10.64
CA LYS A 6 15.97 -22.83 9.56
C LYS A 6 14.52 -22.92 10.05
N ALA A 7 14.31 -23.41 11.27
CA ALA A 7 12.98 -23.49 11.87
C ALA A 7 12.42 -22.10 12.21
N LYS A 8 13.22 -21.21 12.80
CA LYS A 8 12.84 -19.80 13.04
C LYS A 8 12.47 -19.10 11.75
N ASN A 9 13.30 -19.22 10.71
CA ASN A 9 13.03 -18.56 9.43
C ASN A 9 11.69 -19.01 8.83
N LYS A 10 11.38 -20.31 8.89
CA LYS A 10 10.08 -20.83 8.44
C LYS A 10 8.90 -20.33 9.28
N ILE A 11 9.07 -20.19 10.59
CA ILE A 11 8.02 -19.69 11.48
C ILE A 11 7.75 -18.21 11.22
N ASP A 12 8.80 -17.40 11.06
CA ASP A 12 8.70 -15.99 10.69
C ASP A 12 8.05 -15.81 9.30
N ASP A 13 8.39 -16.64 8.31
CA ASP A 13 7.76 -16.66 6.99
C ASP A 13 6.25 -16.95 7.06
N VAL A 14 5.86 -17.97 7.83
CA VAL A 14 4.45 -18.34 8.01
C VAL A 14 3.69 -17.26 8.77
N ALA A 15 4.29 -16.67 9.80
CA ALA A 15 3.70 -15.57 10.55
C ALA A 15 3.55 -14.30 9.71
N GLY A 16 4.52 -14.00 8.84
CA GLY A 16 4.47 -12.90 7.88
C GLY A 16 3.33 -13.08 6.88
N GLN A 17 3.22 -14.24 6.25
CA GLN A 17 2.13 -14.55 5.33
C GLN A 17 0.75 -14.51 6.01
N ALA A 18 0.67 -14.96 7.27
CA ALA A 18 -0.56 -14.86 8.05
C ALA A 18 -0.95 -13.39 8.31
N LYS A 19 0.00 -12.53 8.71
CA LYS A 19 -0.26 -11.08 8.86
C LYS A 19 -0.67 -10.42 7.55
N GLU A 20 0.00 -10.76 6.45
CA GLU A 20 -0.29 -10.17 5.14
C GLU A 20 -1.70 -10.56 4.65
N LYS A 21 -2.05 -11.84 4.76
CA LYS A 21 -3.42 -12.30 4.47
C LYS A 21 -4.45 -11.72 5.43
N PHE A 22 -4.11 -11.58 6.71
CA PHE A 22 -5.01 -11.01 7.69
C PHE A 22 -5.24 -9.51 7.45
N GLY A 23 -4.21 -8.75 7.08
CA GLY A 23 -4.33 -7.33 6.70
C GLY A 23 -5.10 -7.12 5.39
N GLN A 24 -4.89 -8.00 4.40
CA GLN A 24 -5.69 -8.00 3.17
C GLN A 24 -7.16 -8.37 3.41
N ALA A 25 -7.43 -9.38 4.24
CA ALA A 25 -8.77 -9.89 4.51
C ALA A 25 -9.56 -9.01 5.49
N THR A 26 -8.90 -8.47 6.51
CA THR A 26 -9.50 -7.52 7.47
C THR A 26 -9.72 -6.15 6.82
N GLY A 27 -9.09 -5.91 5.66
CA GLY A 27 -9.18 -4.65 4.95
C GLY A 27 -8.68 -3.54 5.86
N ASP A 28 -7.39 -3.57 6.18
CA ASP A 28 -6.73 -2.52 6.95
C ASP A 28 -7.07 -1.17 6.34
N LYS A 29 -8.03 -0.49 6.97
CA LYS A 29 -8.63 0.77 6.51
C LYS A 29 -7.57 1.86 6.36
N GLU A 30 -6.43 1.71 7.01
CA GLU A 30 -5.27 2.60 6.91
C GLU A 30 -4.70 2.63 5.49
N THR A 31 -4.44 1.48 4.85
CA THR A 31 -3.86 1.45 3.49
C THR A 31 -4.85 1.88 2.41
N GLN A 32 -6.16 1.62 2.59
CA GLN A 32 -7.18 2.13 1.67
C GLN A 32 -7.41 3.65 1.80
N HIS A 33 -7.19 4.22 2.98
CA HIS A 33 -7.31 5.67 3.18
C HIS A 33 -6.16 6.44 2.55
N GLU A 34 -4.92 5.97 2.69
CA GLU A 34 -3.77 6.59 2.00
C GLU A 34 -3.88 6.48 0.48
N GLY A 35 -4.20 5.28 -0.04
CA GLY A 35 -4.34 5.09 -1.49
C GLY A 35 -5.45 5.95 -2.12
N LYS A 36 -6.58 6.13 -1.43
CA LYS A 36 -7.66 7.04 -1.87
C LYS A 36 -7.24 8.50 -1.80
N ALA A 37 -6.54 8.92 -0.74
CA ALA A 37 -6.08 10.29 -0.60
C ALA A 37 -5.07 10.67 -1.70
N ASP A 38 -4.15 9.75 -2.04
CA ASP A 38 -3.20 9.93 -3.14
C ASP A 38 -3.90 9.96 -4.51
N GLN A 39 -4.87 9.08 -4.74
CA GLN A 39 -5.68 9.13 -5.98
C GLN A 39 -6.45 10.44 -6.12
N ILE A 40 -7.03 10.96 -5.02
CA ILE A 40 -7.74 12.25 -5.03
C ILE A 40 -6.75 13.39 -5.32
N LYS A 41 -5.59 13.41 -4.66
CA LYS A 41 -4.55 14.42 -4.92
C LYS A 41 -4.09 14.40 -6.36
N SER A 42 -3.82 13.21 -6.91
CA SER A 42 -3.38 13.09 -8.30
C SER A 42 -4.43 13.63 -9.26
N ASN A 43 -5.69 13.22 -9.12
CA ASN A 43 -6.79 13.72 -9.95
C ASN A 43 -6.96 15.24 -9.86
N LEU A 44 -6.81 15.81 -8.67
CA LEU A 44 -6.93 17.26 -8.46
C LEU A 44 -5.77 18.02 -9.11
N LYS A 45 -4.57 17.44 -9.09
CA LYS A 45 -3.37 18.01 -9.71
C LYS A 45 -3.45 17.96 -11.24
N ASP A 46 -3.84 16.80 -11.80
CA ASP A 46 -4.08 16.63 -13.23
C ASP A 46 -5.17 17.57 -13.76
N ALA A 47 -6.27 17.72 -13.01
CA ALA A 47 -7.33 18.67 -13.37
C ALA A 47 -6.85 20.13 -13.32
N GLY A 48 -6.07 20.48 -12.29
CA GLY A 48 -5.48 21.81 -12.16
C GLY A 48 -4.47 22.14 -13.26
N GLU A 49 -3.63 21.18 -13.64
CA GLU A 49 -2.68 21.35 -14.74
C GLU A 49 -3.41 21.50 -16.07
N LYS A 50 -4.42 20.67 -16.39
CA LYS A 50 -5.22 20.83 -17.62
C LYS A 50 -5.92 22.19 -17.71
N VAL A 51 -6.48 22.66 -16.60
CA VAL A 51 -7.10 23.99 -16.55
C VAL A 51 -6.04 25.06 -16.80
N LYS A 52 -4.90 25.00 -16.13
CA LYS A 52 -3.82 25.98 -16.28
C LYS A 52 -3.23 26.01 -17.69
N ASP A 53 -3.09 24.86 -18.32
CA ASP A 53 -2.60 24.72 -19.69
C ASP A 53 -3.56 25.39 -20.69
N ALA A 54 -4.87 25.13 -20.56
CA ALA A 54 -5.91 25.75 -21.38
C ALA A 54 -6.06 27.27 -21.21
N PHE A 55 -5.55 27.85 -20.11
CA PHE A 55 -5.51 29.29 -19.86
C PHE A 55 -4.15 29.92 -20.19
N ARG A 56 -3.14 29.12 -20.53
CA ARG A 56 -1.81 29.59 -20.92
C ARG A 56 -1.59 29.64 -22.43
N ASP A 57 -2.43 28.96 -23.21
CA ASP A 57 -2.56 29.11 -24.67
C ASP A 57 -3.53 30.24 -25.06
#